data_AF-A0A953MSW3-F1
#
_entry.id   AF-A0A953MSW3-F1
#
_cell.length_a   1.000
_cell.length_b   1.000
_cell.length_c   1.000
_cell.angle_alpha   90.00
_cell.angle_beta   90.00
_cell.angle_gamma   90.00
#
_symmetry.space_group_name_H-M   'P 1'
#
loop_
_entity.id
_entity.type
_entity.pdbx_description
1 polymer ?
#
loop_
_entity_poly.entity_id
_entity_poly.type
_entity_poly.pdbx_seq_one_letter_code
_entity_poly.pdbx_strand_id
1 'polypeptide(L)'
;MIYMWQEERSQPYYRFQTDDKNLANKMKRREKFKLVASGVNCNLWVYVATFSRPDIARKAFKALTGNKPIFNTKEEIFQSPSNYSRAENYAA
;
A
#
# COMPACT_ATOMS: atom_id res chain seq x y z
N MET A 1 -4.25 7.22 3.24
CA MET A 1 -2.99 6.61 3.73
C MET A 1 -2.76 5.25 3.05
N ILE A 2 -1.53 4.73 3.05
CA ILE A 2 -1.27 3.33 2.70
C ILE A 2 -0.24 2.72 3.64
N TYR A 3 -0.44 1.45 3.94
CA TYR A 3 0.37 0.63 4.81
C TYR A 3 0.87 -0.60 4.05
N MET A 4 2.06 -1.08 4.38
CA MET A 4 2.62 -2.32 3.86
C MET A 4 3.41 -3.03 4.94
N TRP A 5 3.18 -4.34 5.07
CA TRP A 5 3.94 -5.20 5.98
C TRP A 5 4.19 -6.55 5.32
N GLN A 6 5.17 -7.27 5.87
CA GLN A 6 5.43 -8.66 5.51
C GLN A 6 4.54 -9.54 6.38
N GLU A 7 3.81 -10.46 5.77
CA GLU A 7 2.85 -11.30 6.51
C GLU A 7 3.55 -12.33 7.42
N GLU A 8 4.66 -12.88 6.93
CA GLU A 8 5.52 -13.78 7.68
C GLU A 8 6.97 -13.42 7.42
N ARG A 9 7.79 -13.38 8.48
CA ARG A 9 9.20 -13.01 8.38
C ARG A 9 9.93 -13.93 7.41
N SER A 10 10.72 -13.33 6.52
CA SER A 10 11.49 -14.04 5.48
C SER A 10 10.65 -14.75 4.39
N GLN A 11 9.33 -14.63 4.40
CA GLN A 11 8.47 -15.12 3.31
C GLN A 11 8.19 -14.04 2.27
N PRO A 12 7.94 -14.40 1.01
CA PRO A 12 7.79 -13.41 -0.05
C PRO A 12 6.43 -12.69 -0.04
N TYR A 13 5.57 -12.92 0.96
CA TYR A 13 4.19 -12.41 1.00
C TYR A 13 4.11 -11.06 1.73
N TYR A 14 3.59 -10.07 1.02
CA TYR A 14 3.38 -8.72 1.54
C TYR A 14 1.92 -8.32 1.41
N ARG A 15 1.43 -7.64 2.44
CA ARG A 15 0.10 -7.04 2.45
C ARG A 15 0.22 -5.55 2.22
N PHE A 16 -0.77 -5.00 1.52
CA PHE A 16 -0.91 -3.57 1.25
C PHE A 16 -2.32 -3.17 1.64
N GLN A 17 -2.45 -2.24 2.56
CA GLN A 17 -3.74 -1.73 3.02
C GLN A 17 -3.86 -0.25 2.73
N THR A 18 -5.00 0.17 2.19
CA THR A 18 -5.29 1.58 1.96
C THR A 18 -6.75 1.90 2.20
N ASP A 19 -6.99 3.13 2.62
CA ASP A 19 -8.30 3.80 2.69
C ASP A 19 -8.53 4.75 1.50
N ASP A 20 -7.57 4.85 0.58
CA ASP A 20 -7.64 5.73 -0.58
C ASP A 20 -8.09 4.96 -1.83
N LYS A 21 -9.24 5.35 -2.38
CA LYS A 21 -9.85 4.75 -3.58
C LYS A 21 -8.95 4.82 -4.82
N ASN A 22 -8.17 5.89 -4.99
CA ASN A 22 -7.26 6.04 -6.13
C ASN A 22 -6.08 5.07 -6.03
N LEU A 23 -5.52 4.88 -4.83
CA LEU A 23 -4.49 3.86 -4.59
C LEU A 23 -5.06 2.45 -4.76
N ALA A 24 -6.27 2.18 -4.26
CA ALA A 24 -6.96 0.91 -4.47
C ALA A 24 -7.14 0.62 -5.97
N ASN A 25 -7.65 1.57 -6.75
CA ASN A 25 -7.79 1.44 -8.20
C ASN A 25 -6.44 1.28 -8.92
N LYS A 26 -5.38 1.92 -8.43
CA LYS A 26 -4.03 1.75 -8.97
C LYS A 26 -3.47 0.36 -8.71
N MET A 27 -3.71 -0.21 -7.52
CA MET A 27 -3.33 -1.60 -7.20
C MET A 27 -4.17 -2.60 -8.00
N LYS A 28 -5.50 -2.40 -8.10
CA LYS A 28 -6.41 -3.25 -8.88
C LYS A 28 -5.98 -3.40 -10.35
N ARG A 29 -5.38 -2.38 -10.95
CA ARG A 29 -4.90 -2.40 -12.34
C ARG A 29 -3.56 -3.11 -12.54
N ARG A 30 -2.85 -3.47 -11.46
CA ARG A 30 -1.54 -4.12 -11.51
C ARG A 30 -1.71 -5.60 -11.20
N GLU A 31 -1.41 -6.47 -12.16
CA GLU A 31 -1.54 -7.94 -12.05
C GLU A 31 -0.90 -8.53 -10.79
N LYS A 32 0.20 -7.93 -10.33
CA LYS A 32 0.93 -8.36 -9.13
C LYS A 32 0.13 -8.25 -7.82
N PHE A 33 -0.88 -7.40 -7.76
CA PHE A 33 -1.67 -7.14 -6.56
C PHE A 33 -3.02 -7.83 -6.65
N LYS A 34 -3.29 -8.75 -5.72
CA LYS A 34 -4.58 -9.44 -5.63
C LYS A 34 -5.37 -8.88 -4.45
N LEU A 35 -6.61 -8.45 -4.69
CA LEU A 35 -7.49 -8.00 -3.61
C LEU A 35 -7.88 -9.20 -2.73
N VAL A 36 -7.69 -9.09 -1.43
CA VAL A 36 -7.95 -10.17 -0.45
C VAL A 36 -8.96 -9.77 0.63
N ALA A 37 -9.17 -8.48 0.86
CA ALA A 37 -10.26 -7.99 1.69
C ALA A 37 -10.67 -6.57 1.27
N SER A 38 -11.94 -6.23 1.48
CA SER A 38 -12.44 -4.87 1.34
C SER A 38 -13.56 -4.60 2.35
N GLY A 39 -13.67 -3.36 2.80
CA GLY A 39 -14.78 -2.90 3.61
C GLY A 39 -16.04 -2.73 2.76
N VAL A 40 -17.19 -3.18 3.30
CA VAL A 40 -18.50 -2.95 2.66
C VAL A 40 -19.02 -1.54 2.96
N ASN A 41 -18.87 -1.10 4.22
CA ASN A 41 -19.37 0.19 4.71
C ASN A 41 -18.22 1.14 5.14
N CYS A 42 -16.99 0.84 4.73
CA CYS A 42 -15.83 1.68 5.03
C CYS A 42 -14.83 1.67 3.88
N ASN A 43 -14.06 2.75 3.77
CA ASN A 43 -12.96 2.83 2.82
C ASN A 43 -11.79 2.01 3.34
N LEU A 44 -11.77 0.73 2.97
CA LEU A 44 -10.71 -0.21 3.32
C LEU A 44 -10.52 -1.17 2.17
N TRP A 45 -9.30 -1.27 1.65
CA TRP A 45 -8.89 -2.30 0.71
C TRP A 45 -7.57 -2.90 1.14
N VAL A 46 -7.50 -4.23 1.16
CA VAL A 46 -6.31 -4.99 1.46
C VAL A 46 -5.96 -5.85 0.25
N TYR A 47 -4.73 -5.69 -0.23
CA TYR A 47 -4.15 -6.46 -1.33
C TYR A 47 -3.01 -7.32 -0.81
N VAL A 48 -2.81 -8.47 -1.42
CA VAL A 48 -1.59 -9.28 -1.28
C VAL A 48 -0.73 -9.16 -2.54
N ALA A 49 0.58 -9.13 -2.37
CA ALA A 49 1.54 -9.18 -3.46
C ALA A 49 2.80 -9.93 -3.04
N THR A 50 3.40 -10.66 -3.98
CA THR A 50 4.58 -11.49 -3.72
C THR A 50 5.85 -10.80 -4.22
N PHE A 51 6.85 -10.63 -3.36
CA PHE A 51 8.15 -10.07 -3.70
C PHE A 51 9.27 -10.98 -3.22
N SER A 52 10.19 -11.33 -4.11
CA SER A 52 11.35 -12.17 -3.77
C SER A 52 12.32 -11.51 -2.79
N ARG A 53 12.33 -10.17 -2.73
CA ARG A 53 13.23 -9.40 -1.88
C ARG A 53 12.54 -8.18 -1.25
N PRO A 54 12.86 -7.82 0.01
CA PRO A 54 12.28 -6.65 0.67
C PRO A 54 12.56 -5.31 -0.02
N ASP A 55 13.71 -5.16 -0.70
CA ASP A 55 14.02 -3.93 -1.43
C ASP A 55 13.09 -3.72 -2.64
N ILE A 56 12.66 -4.79 -3.29
CA ILE A 56 11.70 -4.72 -4.41
C ILE A 56 10.31 -4.35 -3.90
N ALA A 57 9.88 -4.91 -2.76
CA ALA A 57 8.62 -4.53 -2.12
C ALA A 57 8.59 -3.03 -1.79
N ARG A 58 9.68 -2.49 -1.20
CA ARG A 58 9.82 -1.05 -0.91
C ARG A 58 9.82 -0.17 -2.16
N LYS A 59 10.45 -0.63 -3.26
CA LYS A 59 10.40 0.05 -4.57
C LYS A 59 8.98 0.08 -5.13
N ALA A 60 8.25 -1.04 -5.04
CA ALA A 60 6.86 -1.11 -5.48
C ALA A 60 5.96 -0.17 -4.65
N PHE A 61 6.17 -0.12 -3.34
CA PHE A 61 5.49 0.83 -2.45
C PHE A 61 5.74 2.27 -2.87
N LYS A 62 7.00 2.67 -3.08
CA LYS A 62 7.35 4.02 -3.59
C LYS A 62 6.72 4.30 -4.95
N ALA A 63 6.61 3.31 -5.84
CA ALA A 63 5.97 3.48 -7.15
C ALA A 63 4.43 3.60 -7.06
N LEU A 64 3.81 3.08 -6.00
CA LEU A 64 2.39 3.30 -5.71
C LEU A 64 2.15 4.71 -5.18
N THR A 65 2.95 5.14 -4.20
CA THR A 65 2.72 6.37 -3.44
C THR A 65 3.40 7.60 -4.01
N GLY A 66 4.47 7.45 -4.80
CA GLY A 66 5.38 8.55 -5.17
C GLY A 66 6.32 9.00 -4.05
N ASN A 67 6.15 8.46 -2.83
CA ASN A 67 6.87 8.88 -1.63
C ASN A 67 7.82 7.79 -1.13
N LYS A 68 8.87 8.18 -0.41
CA LYS A 68 9.70 7.22 0.31
C LYS A 68 8.88 6.61 1.46
N PRO A 69 8.86 5.27 1.62
CA PRO A 69 8.19 4.62 2.74
C PRO A 69 8.81 5.05 4.07
N ILE A 70 7.99 5.36 5.07
CA ILE A 70 8.39 5.60 6.45
C ILE A 70 8.18 4.28 7.22
N PHE A 71 9.19 3.79 7.91
CA PHE A 71 9.09 2.56 8.68
C PHE A 71 8.74 2.88 10.14
N ASN A 72 7.65 2.31 10.63
CA ASN A 72 7.26 2.33 12.04
C ASN A 72 7.82 1.06 12.69
N THR A 73 8.83 1.22 13.55
CA THR A 73 9.50 0.09 14.23
C THR A 73 8.63 -0.61 15.26
N LYS A 74 7.66 0.09 15.87
CA LYS A 74 6.79 -0.49 16.90
C LYS A 74 5.79 -1.47 16.31
N GLU A 75 5.29 -1.16 15.13
CA GLU A 75 4.27 -1.94 14.43
C GLU A 75 4.86 -2.80 13.29
N GLU A 76 6.16 -2.65 13.04
CA GLU A 76 6.90 -3.29 11.93
C GLU A 76 6.25 -3.06 10.55
N ILE A 77 5.63 -1.90 10.36
CA ILE A 77 4.94 -1.52 9.11
C ILE A 77 5.63 -0.37 8.38
N PHE A 78 5.53 -0.41 7.05
CA PHE A 78 5.83 0.75 6.20
C PHE A 78 4.55 1.54 5.94
N GLN A 79 4.63 2.86 6.04
CA GLN A 79 3.50 3.75 5.83
C GLN A 79 3.88 4.98 5.02
N SER A 80 2.89 5.57 4.35
CA SER A 80 3.05 6.85 3.65
C SER A 80 1.70 7.49 3.34
N PRO A 81 1.61 8.84 3.39
CA PRO A 81 0.44 9.54 2.91
C PRO A 81 0.20 9.24 1.43
N SER A 82 -1.08 9.27 1.03
CA SER A 82 -1.42 9.21 -0.38
C SER A 82 -1.06 10.52 -1.07
N ASN A 83 -0.54 10.45 -2.29
CA ASN A 83 -0.34 11.65 -3.10
C ASN A 83 -1.66 12.23 -3.63
N TYR A 84 -2.75 11.46 -3.60
CA TYR A 84 -4.05 11.91 -4.08
C TYR A 84 -4.76 12.84 -3.09
N SER A 85 -4.45 12.76 -1.79
CA SER A 85 -4.99 13.70 -0.79
C SER A 85 -4.39 15.10 -0.87
N ARG A 86 -3.34 15.31 -1.67
CA ARG A 86 -2.73 16.63 -1.89
C ARG A 86 -3.41 17.43 -3.00
N ALA A 87 -4.08 16.76 -3.95
CA ALA A 87 -4.70 17.42 -5.11
C ALA A 87 -6.00 18.16 -4.77
N GLU A 88 -6.72 17.74 -3.73
CA GLU A 88 -7.97 18.38 -3.30
C GLU A 88 -7.74 19.72 -2.56
N ASN A 89 -6.52 19.99 -2.08
CA ASN A 89 -6.19 21.22 -1.34
C ASN A 89 -5.77 22.41 -2.24
N TYR A 90 -5.68 22.23 -3.56
CA TYR A 90 -5.34 23.30 -4.51
C TYR A 90 -6.47 23.63 -5.50
N ALA A 91 -7.66 23.05 -5.29
CA ALA A 91 -8.84 23.26 -6.13
C ALA A 91 -9.96 24.05 -5.42
N ALA A 92 -9.65 24.73 -4.32
CA ALA A 92 -10.55 25.62 -3.57
C ALA A 92 -10.06 27.07 -3.62
#